data_AF-A0A927IY88-F1
#
_entry.id   AF-A0A927IY88-F1
#
_cell.length_a   1.000
_cell.length_b   1.000
_cell.length_c   1.000
_cell.angle_alpha   90.00
_cell.angle_beta   90.00
_cell.angle_gamma   90.00
#
_symmetry.space_group_name_H-M   'P 1'
#
loop_
_entity.id
_entity.type
_entity.pdbx_description
1 polymer ?
#
loop_
_entity_poly.entity_id
_entity_poly.type
_entity_poly.pdbx_seq_one_letter_code
_entity_poly.pdbx_strand_id
1 'polypeptide(L)'
;MKRRILLFGTLIVLLMIMTGCTEINEEITKDSEGIWNQYFVYPLSWLITYVAVSLGDNYGLSIIIVTLIIRLAILPLMIKQTRSSKAMQALQPEMQALKEKYSSKDQKTQQKLQQETMQLFQKHGVNPLAGCLPLIVQMPILIGFYHAIMRTREIAEHNFLWFDLGEKDPYFLLPIIAGVTTFIQQKMMMAGNANQNPQMAMMLWLMPIMIVIFAITFPAALSLYWVVGNLFMIVQTYFIKGPELKEAAAAGKAGGAKKK
;
A
#
# COMPACT_ATOMS: atom_id res chain seq x y z
N MET A 1 6.69 11.00 -30.35
CA MET A 1 6.80 12.21 -29.50
C MET A 1 6.00 12.12 -28.21
N LYS A 2 4.68 11.84 -28.22
CA LYS A 2 3.84 11.77 -27.00
C LYS A 2 4.43 10.89 -25.87
N ARG A 3 4.95 9.69 -26.18
CA ARG A 3 5.55 8.78 -25.18
C ARG A 3 6.85 9.30 -24.56
N ARG A 4 7.66 10.06 -25.31
CA ARG A 4 8.88 10.71 -24.80
C ARG A 4 8.54 11.92 -23.95
N ILE A 5 7.55 12.72 -24.35
CA ILE A 5 7.02 13.84 -23.55
C ILE A 5 6.39 13.31 -22.25
N LEU A 6 5.69 12.18 -22.30
CA LEU A 6 5.10 11.54 -21.12
C LEU A 6 6.17 10.98 -20.18
N LEU A 7 7.24 10.39 -20.72
CA LEU A 7 8.42 9.92 -19.96
C LEU A 7 9.21 11.09 -19.34
N PHE A 8 9.46 12.17 -20.09
CA PHE A 8 10.10 13.37 -19.55
C PHE A 8 9.22 14.04 -18.49
N GLY A 9 7.91 14.13 -18.73
CA GLY A 9 6.95 14.64 -17.74
C GLY A 9 6.92 13.78 -16.47
N THR A 10 6.94 12.45 -16.58
CA THR A 10 7.03 11.58 -15.39
C THR A 10 8.36 11.69 -14.68
N LEU A 11 9.49 11.83 -15.40
CA LEU A 11 10.81 12.00 -14.81
C LEU A 11 10.92 13.35 -14.07
N ILE A 12 10.38 14.42 -14.64
CA ILE A 12 10.35 15.75 -14.02
C ILE A 12 9.43 15.76 -12.80
N VAL A 13 8.25 15.12 -12.87
CA VAL A 13 7.38 14.93 -11.69
C VAL A 13 8.09 14.14 -10.59
N LEU A 14 8.82 13.07 -10.95
CA LEU A 14 9.59 12.28 -10.00
C LEU A 14 10.70 13.12 -9.34
N LEU A 15 11.41 13.94 -10.12
CA LEU A 15 12.46 14.84 -9.62
C LEU A 15 11.89 15.95 -8.72
N MET A 16 10.73 16.51 -9.06
CA MET A 16 10.04 17.52 -8.23
C MET A 16 9.46 16.94 -6.92
N ILE A 17 9.13 15.65 -6.90
CA ILE A 17 8.74 14.95 -5.65
C ILE A 17 9.98 14.72 -4.76
N MET A 18 11.14 14.43 -5.36
CA MET A 18 12.37 14.15 -4.63
C MET A 18 13.03 15.39 -4.01
N THR A 19 12.81 16.59 -4.56
CA THR A 19 13.32 17.85 -3.98
C THR A 19 12.66 18.23 -2.65
N GLY A 20 11.47 17.71 -2.35
CA GLY A 20 10.81 17.92 -1.04
C GLY A 20 11.29 16.98 0.07
N CYS A 21 12.03 15.91 -0.28
CA CYS A 21 12.51 14.93 0.69
C CYS A 21 13.71 15.42 1.52
N THR A 22 14.32 16.55 1.17
CA THR A 22 15.59 17.01 1.77
C THR A 22 15.44 17.97 2.97
N GLU A 23 14.25 18.51 3.21
CA GLU A 23 13.99 19.53 4.25
C GLU A 23 13.41 18.97 5.56
N ILE A 24 13.81 17.75 5.97
CA ILE A 24 13.20 17.09 7.14
C ILE A 24 13.45 17.87 8.45
N ASN A 25 14.48 18.70 8.51
CA ASN A 25 14.88 19.44 9.72
C ASN A 25 14.24 20.82 9.85
N GLU A 26 13.47 21.28 8.87
CA GLU A 26 12.80 22.59 8.92
C GLU A 26 11.32 22.40 9.24
N GLU A 27 10.75 23.29 10.07
CA GLU A 27 9.32 23.24 10.37
C GLU A 27 8.47 23.44 9.11
N ILE A 28 7.33 22.74 9.02
CA ILE A 28 6.40 22.91 7.91
C ILE A 28 5.42 24.05 8.23
N THR A 29 5.40 25.08 7.38
CA THR A 29 4.53 26.25 7.54
C THR A 29 3.80 26.56 6.23
N LYS A 30 2.91 27.57 6.25
CA LYS A 30 2.20 28.05 5.06
C LYS A 30 3.14 28.57 3.97
N ASP A 31 4.31 29.06 4.38
CA ASP A 31 5.28 29.72 3.52
C ASP A 31 6.37 28.77 3.02
N SER A 32 6.35 27.49 3.46
CA SER A 32 7.30 26.49 2.98
C SER A 32 7.21 26.34 1.46
N GLU A 33 8.33 26.54 0.76
CA GLU A 33 8.40 26.52 -0.70
C GLU A 33 8.43 25.09 -1.26
N GLY A 34 8.10 24.95 -2.54
CA GLY A 34 8.17 23.67 -3.25
C GLY A 34 6.84 22.92 -3.33
N ILE A 35 6.60 22.29 -4.49
CA ILE A 35 5.34 21.60 -4.81
C ILE A 35 5.00 20.54 -3.77
N TRP A 36 6.00 19.80 -3.29
CA TRP A 36 5.82 18.76 -2.28
C TRP A 36 5.30 19.34 -0.96
N ASN A 37 5.92 20.40 -0.48
CA ASN A 37 5.55 21.02 0.80
C ASN A 37 4.17 21.66 0.70
N GLN A 38 3.91 22.44 -0.34
CA GLN A 38 2.66 23.21 -0.48
C GLN A 38 1.42 22.34 -0.74
N TYR A 39 1.56 21.25 -1.52
CA TYR A 39 0.40 20.45 -1.95
C TYR A 39 0.26 19.10 -1.24
N PHE A 40 1.31 18.60 -0.59
CA PHE A 40 1.27 17.30 0.10
C PHE A 40 1.51 17.44 1.59
N VAL A 41 2.64 18.02 2.01
CA VAL A 41 3.05 18.02 3.42
C VAL A 41 2.24 19.01 4.25
N TYR A 42 2.17 20.28 3.83
CA TYR A 42 1.48 21.33 4.56
C TYR A 42 -0.03 21.06 4.72
N PRO A 43 -0.79 20.69 3.67
CA PRO A 43 -2.21 20.37 3.83
C PRO A 43 -2.45 19.18 4.76
N LEU A 44 -1.54 18.20 4.75
CA LEU A 44 -1.64 17.04 5.62
C LEU A 44 -1.33 17.39 7.08
N SER A 45 -0.24 18.14 7.33
CA SER A 45 0.09 18.66 8.67
C SER A 45 -1.06 19.51 9.21
N TRP A 46 -1.56 20.46 8.41
CA TRP A 46 -2.72 21.29 8.76
C TRP A 46 -3.96 20.46 9.09
N LEU A 47 -4.25 19.42 8.31
CA LEU A 47 -5.41 18.57 8.56
C LEU A 47 -5.25 17.78 9.87
N ILE A 48 -4.05 17.27 10.16
CA ILE A 48 -3.76 16.56 11.41
C ILE A 48 -3.88 17.51 12.61
N THR A 49 -3.29 18.71 12.55
CA THR A 49 -3.39 19.68 13.65
C THR A 49 -4.83 20.16 13.85
N TYR A 50 -5.56 20.44 12.77
CA TYR A 50 -6.96 20.86 12.83
C TYR A 50 -7.86 19.82 13.51
N VAL A 51 -7.71 18.54 13.13
CA VAL A 51 -8.48 17.44 13.74
C VAL A 51 -8.02 17.22 15.19
N ALA A 52 -6.73 17.36 15.51
CA ALA A 52 -6.22 17.20 16.86
C ALA A 52 -6.79 18.24 17.82
N VAL A 53 -6.76 19.52 17.45
CA VAL A 53 -7.32 20.63 18.25
C VAL A 53 -8.82 20.41 18.48
N SER A 54 -9.55 19.92 17.48
CA SER A 54 -10.97 19.60 17.59
C SER A 54 -11.27 18.45 18.56
N LEU A 55 -10.25 17.66 18.92
CA LEU A 55 -10.32 16.50 19.82
C LEU A 55 -9.61 16.75 21.17
N GLY A 56 -9.32 18.02 21.50
CA GLY A 56 -8.59 18.38 22.72
C GLY A 56 -7.11 18.03 22.65
N ASP A 57 -6.46 18.42 21.55
CA ASP A 57 -5.03 18.24 21.27
C ASP A 57 -4.57 16.78 21.25
N ASN A 58 -5.45 15.86 20.83
CA ASN A 58 -5.13 14.44 20.71
C ASN A 58 -4.63 14.09 19.30
N TYR A 59 -3.31 14.15 19.11
CA TYR A 59 -2.69 13.92 17.80
C TYR A 59 -2.73 12.46 17.35
N GLY A 60 -2.78 11.49 18.29
CA GLY A 60 -2.90 10.07 17.95
C GLY A 60 -4.26 9.72 17.35
N LEU A 61 -5.35 10.21 17.97
CA LEU A 61 -6.71 10.09 17.42
C LEU A 61 -6.85 10.86 16.11
N SER A 62 -6.19 12.02 16.01
CA SER A 62 -6.15 12.78 14.76
C SER A 62 -5.54 11.97 13.61
N ILE A 63 -4.38 11.34 13.81
CA ILE A 63 -3.76 10.48 12.80
C ILE A 63 -4.71 9.36 12.37
N ILE A 64 -5.41 8.71 13.31
CA ILE A 64 -6.40 7.67 13.00
C ILE A 64 -7.51 8.23 12.09
N ILE A 65 -8.12 9.35 12.47
CA ILE A 65 -9.24 9.95 11.74
C ILE A 65 -8.80 10.46 10.36
N VAL A 66 -7.68 11.16 10.29
CA VAL A 66 -7.11 11.64 9.02
C VAL A 66 -6.79 10.47 8.09
N THR A 67 -6.25 9.37 8.62
CA THR A 67 -6.03 8.14 7.84
C THR A 67 -7.35 7.62 7.25
N LEU A 68 -8.42 7.57 8.04
CA LEU A 68 -9.74 7.12 7.58
C LEU A 68 -10.32 8.06 6.52
N ILE A 69 -10.20 9.37 6.70
CA ILE A 69 -10.64 10.38 5.73
C ILE A 69 -9.93 10.18 4.38
N ILE A 70 -8.61 10.05 4.39
CA ILE A 70 -7.81 9.81 3.17
C ILE A 70 -8.24 8.49 2.52
N ARG A 71 -8.42 7.43 3.31
CA ARG A 71 -8.85 6.12 2.82
C ARG A 71 -10.24 6.16 2.18
N LEU A 72 -11.17 6.92 2.76
CA LEU A 72 -12.50 7.15 2.19
C LEU A 72 -12.44 7.97 0.90
N ALA A 73 -11.60 9.01 0.84
CA ALA A 73 -11.42 9.82 -0.36
C ALA A 73 -10.88 9.00 -1.54
N ILE A 74 -9.92 8.09 -1.28
CA ILE A 74 -9.35 7.22 -2.33
C ILE A 74 -10.12 5.90 -2.53
N LEU A 75 -11.15 5.63 -1.73
CA LEU A 75 -11.96 4.42 -1.81
C LEU A 75 -12.47 4.07 -3.22
N PRO A 76 -13.06 4.99 -4.02
CA PRO A 76 -13.53 4.67 -5.37
C PRO A 76 -12.39 4.19 -6.28
N LEU A 77 -11.20 4.78 -6.13
CA LEU A 77 -10.00 4.35 -6.85
C LEU A 77 -9.57 2.94 -6.42
N MET A 78 -9.55 2.68 -5.11
CA MET A 78 -9.18 1.38 -4.54
C MET A 78 -10.17 0.27 -4.94
N ILE A 79 -11.47 0.57 -5.07
CA ILE A 79 -12.48 -0.37 -5.57
C ILE A 79 -12.19 -0.74 -7.03
N LYS A 80 -11.94 0.26 -7.90
CA LYS A 80 -11.60 0.01 -9.31
C LYS A 80 -10.33 -0.84 -9.44
N GLN A 81 -9.32 -0.54 -8.64
CA GLN A 81 -8.09 -1.30 -8.56
C GLN A 81 -8.32 -2.75 -8.13
N THR A 82 -9.13 -2.98 -7.09
CA THR A 82 -9.46 -4.32 -6.60
C THR A 82 -10.16 -5.15 -7.68
N ARG A 83 -11.10 -4.54 -8.41
CA ARG A 83 -11.76 -5.19 -9.56
C ARG A 83 -10.79 -5.55 -10.66
N SER A 84 -9.86 -4.65 -11.02
CA SER A 84 -8.82 -4.95 -12.01
C SER A 84 -7.88 -6.07 -11.56
N SER A 85 -7.55 -6.12 -10.27
CA SER A 85 -6.75 -7.21 -9.70
C SER A 85 -7.48 -8.55 -9.76
N LYS A 86 -8.79 -8.59 -9.50
CA LYS A 86 -9.61 -9.80 -9.68
C LYS A 86 -9.63 -10.28 -11.14
N ALA A 87 -9.79 -9.37 -12.10
CA ALA A 87 -9.76 -9.72 -13.53
C ALA A 87 -8.41 -10.33 -13.93
N MET A 88 -7.31 -9.81 -13.38
CA MET A 88 -5.98 -10.40 -13.58
C MET A 88 -5.84 -11.78 -12.93
N GLN A 89 -6.44 -11.97 -11.75
CA GLN A 89 -6.46 -13.28 -11.08
C GLN A 89 -7.23 -14.32 -11.90
N ALA A 90 -8.30 -13.95 -12.59
CA ALA A 90 -9.05 -14.85 -13.47
C ALA A 90 -8.23 -15.37 -14.67
N LEU A 91 -7.19 -14.64 -15.08
CA LEU A 91 -6.28 -15.02 -16.18
C LEU A 91 -5.09 -15.88 -15.74
N GLN A 92 -4.92 -16.15 -14.44
CA GLN A 92 -3.85 -17.01 -13.91
C GLN A 92 -3.73 -18.39 -14.60
N PRO A 93 -4.82 -19.15 -14.88
CA PRO A 93 -4.68 -20.44 -15.53
C PRO A 93 -4.12 -20.33 -16.96
N GLU A 94 -4.57 -19.36 -17.75
CA GLU A 94 -4.04 -19.11 -19.10
C GLU A 94 -2.59 -18.61 -19.04
N MET A 95 -2.26 -17.79 -18.04
CA MET A 95 -0.90 -17.37 -17.76
C MET A 95 0.02 -18.55 -17.43
N GLN A 96 -0.48 -19.54 -16.69
CA GLN A 96 0.27 -20.73 -16.34
C GLN A 96 0.47 -21.65 -17.56
N ALA A 97 -0.57 -21.87 -18.36
CA ALA A 97 -0.47 -22.60 -19.61
C ALA A 97 0.54 -21.94 -20.57
N LEU A 98 0.59 -20.60 -20.59
CA LEU A 98 1.56 -19.87 -21.40
C LEU A 98 3.00 -20.06 -20.91
N LYS A 99 3.23 -20.06 -19.60
CA LYS A 99 4.54 -20.36 -19.00
C LYS A 99 5.00 -21.79 -19.29
N GLU A 100 4.08 -22.74 -19.29
CA GLU A 100 4.36 -24.14 -19.63
C GLU A 100 4.69 -24.30 -21.12
N LYS A 101 3.91 -23.65 -22.00
CA LYS A 101 4.17 -23.58 -23.45
C LYS A 101 5.54 -22.97 -23.77
N TYR A 102 5.96 -21.96 -23.02
CA TYR A 102 7.23 -21.26 -23.18
C TYR A 102 8.19 -21.50 -22.01
N SER A 103 8.41 -22.78 -21.67
CA SER A 103 9.22 -23.20 -20.51
C SER A 103 10.74 -23.04 -20.69
N SER A 104 11.23 -22.93 -21.93
CA SER A 104 12.67 -22.74 -22.19
C SER A 104 13.16 -21.37 -21.69
N LYS A 105 14.36 -21.36 -21.10
CA LYS A 105 14.99 -20.15 -20.54
C LYS A 105 15.78 -19.33 -21.55
N ASP A 106 15.77 -19.72 -22.83
CA ASP A 106 16.45 -18.96 -23.88
C ASP A 106 15.80 -17.57 -24.08
N GLN A 107 16.62 -16.60 -24.49
CA GLN A 107 16.19 -15.20 -24.61
C GLN A 107 15.02 -15.01 -25.58
N LYS A 108 14.97 -15.79 -26.68
CA LYS A 108 13.91 -15.68 -27.68
C LYS A 108 12.58 -16.19 -27.13
N THR A 109 12.59 -17.32 -26.43
CA THR A 109 11.41 -17.89 -25.76
C THR A 109 10.89 -16.96 -24.68
N GLN A 110 11.76 -16.39 -23.85
CA GLN A 110 11.34 -15.44 -22.81
C GLN A 110 10.74 -14.14 -23.39
N GLN A 111 11.30 -13.65 -24.49
CA GLN A 111 10.71 -12.51 -25.22
C GLN A 111 9.32 -12.86 -25.78
N LYS A 112 9.15 -14.05 -26.36
CA LYS A 112 7.84 -14.53 -26.84
C LYS A 112 6.83 -14.70 -25.70
N LEU A 113 7.26 -15.26 -24.56
CA LEU A 113 6.44 -15.39 -23.36
C LEU A 113 5.94 -14.02 -22.89
N GLN A 114 6.83 -13.03 -22.79
CA GLN A 114 6.46 -11.67 -22.41
C GLN A 114 5.48 -11.04 -23.41
N GLN A 115 5.71 -11.24 -24.71
CA GLN A 115 4.85 -10.72 -25.77
C GLN A 115 3.45 -11.35 -25.74
N GLU A 116 3.34 -12.68 -25.67
CA GLU A 116 2.05 -13.37 -25.60
C GLU A 116 1.33 -13.08 -24.28
N THR A 117 2.06 -12.92 -23.17
CA THR A 117 1.49 -12.48 -21.88
C THR A 117 0.81 -11.11 -22.03
N MET A 118 1.50 -10.17 -22.67
CA MET A 118 0.96 -8.83 -22.89
C MET A 118 -0.25 -8.86 -23.84
N GLN A 119 -0.20 -9.69 -24.89
CA GLN A 119 -1.33 -9.88 -25.80
C GLN A 119 -2.52 -10.53 -25.10
N LEU A 120 -2.30 -11.48 -24.19
CA LEU A 120 -3.34 -12.09 -23.38
C LEU A 120 -4.07 -11.04 -22.54
N PHE A 121 -3.33 -10.17 -21.86
CA PHE A 121 -3.91 -9.06 -21.10
C PHE A 121 -4.69 -8.10 -22.00
N GLN A 122 -4.17 -7.75 -23.18
CA GLN A 122 -4.85 -6.87 -24.13
C GLN A 122 -6.15 -7.49 -24.67
N LYS A 123 -6.13 -8.77 -25.03
CA LYS A 123 -7.30 -9.51 -25.52
C LYS A 123 -8.44 -9.52 -24.50
N HIS A 124 -8.10 -9.61 -23.22
CA HIS A 124 -9.07 -9.60 -22.12
C HIS A 124 -9.33 -8.20 -21.52
N GLY A 125 -8.73 -7.14 -22.08
CA GLY A 125 -8.91 -5.77 -21.61
C GLY A 125 -8.38 -5.52 -20.19
N VAL A 126 -7.46 -6.34 -19.70
CA VAL A 126 -6.90 -6.24 -18.34
C VAL A 126 -5.62 -5.39 -18.35
N ASN A 127 -5.53 -4.41 -17.45
CA ASN A 127 -4.34 -3.57 -17.32
C ASN A 127 -3.38 -4.12 -16.24
N PRO A 128 -2.16 -4.59 -16.58
CA PRO A 128 -1.21 -5.09 -15.60
C PRO A 128 -0.73 -4.02 -14.60
N LEU A 129 -0.68 -2.74 -15.01
CA LEU A 129 -0.25 -1.63 -14.15
C LEU A 129 -1.26 -1.30 -13.05
N ALA A 130 -2.52 -1.71 -13.21
CA ALA A 130 -3.50 -1.52 -12.15
C ALA A 130 -3.15 -2.31 -10.88
N GLY A 131 -2.35 -3.39 -11.00
CA GLY A 131 -1.89 -4.19 -9.86
C GLY A 131 -0.81 -3.51 -8.99
N CYS A 132 0.03 -2.65 -9.57
CA CYS A 132 1.05 -1.90 -8.84
C CYS A 132 0.61 -0.49 -8.42
N LEU A 133 -0.55 -0.04 -8.91
CA LEU A 133 -1.17 1.22 -8.53
C LEU A 133 -1.32 1.43 -7.00
N PRO A 134 -1.58 0.42 -6.13
CA PRO A 134 -1.72 0.70 -4.71
C PRO A 134 -0.40 1.17 -4.12
N LEU A 135 0.72 0.60 -4.57
CA LEU A 135 2.05 1.01 -4.14
C LEU A 135 2.36 2.45 -4.58
N ILE A 136 2.03 2.79 -5.83
CA ILE A 136 2.27 4.13 -6.39
C ILE A 136 1.48 5.19 -5.62
N VAL A 137 0.23 4.91 -5.25
CA VAL A 137 -0.60 5.85 -4.47
C VAL A 137 -0.14 5.92 -3.02
N GLN A 138 0.27 4.78 -2.44
CA GLN A 138 0.68 4.69 -1.04
C GLN A 138 2.00 5.44 -0.76
N MET A 139 2.96 5.41 -1.69
CA MET A 139 4.29 5.99 -1.47
C MET A 139 4.26 7.51 -1.19
N PRO A 140 3.59 8.36 -2.00
CA PRO A 140 3.46 9.78 -1.70
C PRO A 140 2.73 10.04 -0.38
N ILE A 141 1.66 9.30 -0.09
CA ILE A 141 0.91 9.49 1.17
C ILE A 141 1.82 9.16 2.36
N LEU A 142 2.59 8.09 2.30
CA LEU A 142 3.53 7.70 3.35
C LEU A 142 4.61 8.76 3.59
N ILE A 143 5.25 9.24 2.52
CA ILE A 143 6.28 10.29 2.62
C ILE A 143 5.64 11.58 3.15
N GLY A 144 4.43 11.91 2.72
CA GLY A 144 3.69 13.07 3.20
C GLY A 144 3.46 12.98 4.70
N PHE A 145 2.96 11.84 5.21
CA PHE A 145 2.78 11.61 6.64
C PHE A 145 4.11 11.73 7.40
N TYR A 146 5.18 11.11 6.89
CA TYR A 146 6.49 11.18 7.52
C TYR A 146 6.95 12.62 7.71
N HIS A 147 6.91 13.43 6.65
CA HIS A 147 7.28 14.84 6.74
C HIS A 147 6.33 15.64 7.62
N ALA A 148 5.02 15.39 7.54
CA ALA A 148 4.05 16.10 8.38
C ALA A 148 4.28 15.83 9.87
N ILE A 149 4.61 14.58 10.24
CA ILE A 149 4.92 14.21 11.63
C ILE A 149 6.24 14.84 12.06
N MET A 150 7.32 14.62 11.30
CA MET A 150 8.67 15.04 11.70
C MET A 150 8.85 16.57 11.70
N ARG A 151 8.15 17.29 10.81
CA ARG A 151 8.27 18.75 10.66
C ARG A 151 7.21 19.54 11.45
N THR A 152 6.35 18.86 12.20
CA THR A 152 5.37 19.49 13.08
C THR A 152 5.65 19.10 14.52
N ARG A 153 6.28 20.00 15.27
CA ARG A 153 6.78 19.75 16.62
C ARG A 153 5.71 19.20 17.57
N GLU A 154 4.52 19.80 17.54
CA GLU A 154 3.38 19.38 18.38
C GLU A 154 2.96 17.93 18.12
N ILE A 155 3.13 17.42 16.89
CA ILE A 155 2.85 16.03 16.55
C ILE A 155 3.99 15.15 17.05
N ALA A 156 5.24 15.53 16.73
CA ALA A 156 6.42 14.73 17.03
C ALA A 156 6.60 14.48 18.53
N GLU A 157 6.37 15.49 19.37
CA GLU A 157 6.55 15.43 20.82
C GLU A 157 5.34 14.83 21.58
N HIS A 158 4.25 14.52 20.89
CA HIS A 158 3.02 14.05 21.56
C HIS A 158 3.07 12.56 21.89
N ASN A 159 2.72 12.24 23.13
CA ASN A 159 2.55 10.87 23.60
C ASN A 159 1.15 10.35 23.26
N PHE A 160 1.06 9.12 22.74
CA PHE A 160 -0.20 8.44 22.51
C PHE A 160 -0.13 6.99 22.98
N LEU A 161 -1.00 6.63 23.93
CA LEU A 161 -1.05 5.32 24.57
C LEU A 161 0.26 4.95 25.31
N TRP A 162 1.19 4.25 24.65
CA TRP A 162 2.46 3.81 25.23
C TRP A 162 3.69 4.26 24.41
N PHE A 163 3.49 5.08 23.40
CA PHE A 163 4.54 5.49 22.45
C PHE A 163 4.44 6.99 22.15
N ASP A 164 5.58 7.60 21.87
CA ASP A 164 5.65 8.98 21.37
C ASP A 164 5.54 8.95 19.84
N LEU A 165 4.74 9.85 19.27
CA LEU A 165 4.37 9.80 17.86
C LEU A 165 5.58 10.02 16.93
N GLY A 166 6.50 10.90 17.30
CA GLY A 166 7.72 11.21 16.55
C GLY A 166 8.87 10.20 16.75
N GLU A 167 8.82 9.39 17.80
CA GLU A 167 9.88 8.43 18.14
C GLU A 167 9.53 7.00 17.73
N LYS A 168 10.49 6.09 17.78
CA LYS A 168 10.25 4.66 17.52
C LYS A 168 9.40 4.04 18.64
N ASP A 169 8.54 3.08 18.30
CA ASP A 169 7.78 2.33 19.32
C ASP A 169 8.77 1.55 20.24
N PRO A 170 8.80 1.83 21.56
CA PRO A 170 9.79 1.26 22.47
C PRO A 170 9.62 -0.25 22.69
N TYR A 171 8.45 -0.81 22.41
CA TYR A 171 8.13 -2.23 22.60
C TYR A 171 7.91 -2.97 21.28
N PHE A 172 8.07 -2.29 20.14
CA PHE A 172 7.84 -2.82 18.80
C PHE A 172 6.44 -3.40 18.57
N LEU A 173 5.46 -3.02 19.40
CA LEU A 173 4.09 -3.54 19.30
C LEU A 173 3.43 -3.09 18.01
N LEU A 174 3.47 -1.79 17.70
CA LEU A 174 2.91 -1.24 16.46
C LEU A 174 3.57 -1.83 15.20
N PRO A 175 4.92 -1.92 15.09
CA PRO A 175 5.57 -2.59 13.98
C PRO A 175 5.09 -4.03 13.75
N ILE A 176 4.97 -4.83 14.81
CA ILE A 176 4.50 -6.22 14.72
C ILE A 176 3.04 -6.25 14.26
N ILE A 177 2.18 -5.40 14.82
CA ILE A 177 0.77 -5.31 14.41
C ILE A 177 0.66 -4.85 12.95
N ALA A 178 1.50 -3.91 12.50
CA ALA A 178 1.55 -3.48 11.10
C ALA A 178 1.94 -4.64 10.17
N GLY A 179 2.93 -5.45 10.55
CA GLY A 179 3.29 -6.68 9.84
C GLY A 179 2.14 -7.69 9.78
N VAL A 180 1.55 -8.03 10.93
CA VAL A 180 0.44 -9.00 11.03
C VAL A 180 -0.77 -8.54 10.22
N THR A 181 -1.16 -7.28 10.35
CA THR A 181 -2.28 -6.71 9.58
C THR A 181 -1.97 -6.67 8.08
N THR A 182 -0.73 -6.39 7.68
CA THR A 182 -0.29 -6.46 6.27
C THR A 182 -0.43 -7.88 5.75
N PHE A 183 0.02 -8.88 6.51
CA PHE A 183 -0.10 -10.28 6.13
C PHE A 183 -1.58 -10.69 5.96
N ILE A 184 -2.45 -10.34 6.91
CA ILE A 184 -3.89 -10.62 6.84
C ILE A 184 -4.51 -9.94 5.61
N GLN A 185 -4.22 -8.65 5.42
CA GLN A 185 -4.71 -7.86 4.28
C GLN A 185 -4.31 -8.48 2.95
N GLN A 186 -3.03 -8.86 2.78
CA GLN A 186 -2.53 -9.50 1.58
C GLN A 186 -3.17 -10.88 1.39
N LYS A 187 -3.23 -11.71 2.44
CA LYS A 187 -3.85 -13.04 2.38
C LYS A 187 -5.31 -12.97 1.94
N MET A 188 -6.07 -11.99 2.40
CA MET A 188 -7.46 -11.77 1.98
C MET A 188 -7.57 -11.36 0.51
N MET A 189 -6.68 -10.49 0.03
CA MET A 189 -6.65 -10.10 -1.38
C MET A 189 -6.30 -11.28 -2.31
N MET A 190 -5.60 -12.27 -1.77
CA MET A 190 -5.05 -13.43 -2.46
C MET A 190 -5.87 -14.71 -2.29
N ALA A 191 -6.93 -14.65 -1.48
CA ALA A 191 -7.80 -15.78 -1.20
C ALA A 191 -8.35 -16.37 -2.50
N GLY A 192 -8.22 -17.69 -2.65
CA GLY A 192 -8.60 -18.44 -3.86
C GLY A 192 -7.44 -18.81 -4.80
N ASN A 193 -6.27 -18.15 -4.71
CA ASN A 193 -5.17 -18.34 -5.69
C ASN A 193 -3.76 -18.41 -5.07
N ALA A 194 -3.64 -18.58 -3.76
CA ALA A 194 -2.36 -18.51 -3.03
C ALA A 194 -1.29 -19.55 -3.46
N ASN A 195 -1.68 -20.64 -4.13
CA ASN A 195 -0.78 -21.76 -4.46
C ASN A 195 -0.26 -21.78 -5.92
N GLN A 196 -0.66 -20.85 -6.79
CA GLN A 196 -0.37 -21.01 -8.23
C GLN A 196 0.89 -20.29 -8.72
N ASN A 197 1.51 -19.40 -7.93
CA ASN A 197 2.71 -18.69 -8.38
C ASN A 197 3.71 -18.42 -7.22
N PRO A 198 4.94 -18.97 -7.28
CA PRO A 198 5.99 -18.74 -6.28
C PRO A 198 6.30 -17.27 -6.00
N GLN A 199 6.16 -16.40 -7.01
CA GLN A 199 6.38 -14.95 -6.85
C GLN A 199 5.30 -14.31 -5.94
N MET A 200 4.05 -14.75 -6.06
CA MET A 200 2.95 -14.30 -5.22
C MET A 200 3.12 -14.76 -3.77
N ALA A 201 3.58 -16.01 -3.58
CA ALA A 201 3.88 -16.56 -2.27
C ALA A 201 5.03 -15.79 -1.60
N MET A 202 6.10 -15.50 -2.34
CA MET A 202 7.20 -14.67 -1.83
C MET A 202 6.71 -13.29 -1.39
N MET A 203 5.85 -12.64 -2.20
CA MET A 203 5.28 -11.34 -1.82
C MET A 203 4.45 -11.42 -0.53
N LEU A 204 3.63 -12.47 -0.35
CA LEU A 204 2.80 -12.67 0.83
C LEU A 204 3.61 -12.80 2.13
N TRP A 205 4.79 -13.44 2.07
CA TRP A 205 5.62 -13.69 3.24
C TRP A 205 6.67 -12.60 3.47
N LEU A 206 7.30 -12.12 2.39
CA LEU A 206 8.42 -11.17 2.49
C LEU A 206 7.93 -9.75 2.80
N MET A 207 6.83 -9.30 2.19
CA MET A 207 6.36 -7.93 2.38
C MET A 207 6.03 -7.60 3.84
N PRO A 208 5.28 -8.43 4.59
CA PRO A 208 5.03 -8.18 6.01
C PRO A 208 6.31 -8.03 6.83
N ILE A 209 7.30 -8.90 6.58
CA ILE A 209 8.59 -8.86 7.29
C ILE A 209 9.32 -7.55 6.98
N MET A 210 9.35 -7.15 5.71
CA MET A 210 9.95 -5.88 5.29
C MET A 210 9.26 -4.68 5.94
N ILE A 211 7.92 -4.70 6.04
CA ILE A 211 7.17 -3.65 6.74
C ILE A 211 7.52 -3.60 8.22
N VAL A 212 7.70 -4.74 8.90
CA VAL A 212 8.15 -4.75 10.31
C VAL A 212 9.54 -4.12 10.42
N ILE A 213 10.51 -4.54 9.60
CA ILE A 213 11.88 -4.02 9.63
C ILE A 213 11.92 -2.51 9.34
N PHE A 214 11.06 -2.03 8.45
CA PHE A 214 10.89 -0.60 8.22
C PHE A 214 10.24 0.07 9.44
N ALA A 215 9.12 -0.45 9.93
CA ALA A 215 8.36 0.14 11.03
C ALA A 215 9.15 0.26 12.35
N ILE A 216 10.13 -0.62 12.61
CA ILE A 216 11.01 -0.51 13.80
C ILE A 216 12.01 0.66 13.72
N THR A 217 12.32 1.16 12.53
CA THR A 217 13.29 2.26 12.35
C THR A 217 12.63 3.63 12.18
N PHE A 218 11.32 3.65 11.93
CA PHE A 218 10.56 4.86 11.66
C PHE A 218 9.71 5.30 12.88
N PRO A 219 9.21 6.55 12.88
CA PRO A 219 8.32 7.05 13.93
C PRO A 219 7.08 6.17 14.14
N ALA A 220 6.66 6.00 15.39
CA ALA A 220 5.52 5.18 15.80
C ALA A 220 4.22 5.64 15.14
N ALA A 221 4.07 6.95 14.90
CA ALA A 221 2.95 7.51 14.14
C ALA A 221 2.80 6.90 12.74
N LEU A 222 3.90 6.57 12.05
CA LEU A 222 3.83 5.89 10.75
C LEU A 222 3.33 4.46 10.88
N SER A 223 3.75 3.75 11.94
CA SER A 223 3.26 2.41 12.23
C SER A 223 1.77 2.43 12.57
N LEU A 224 1.31 3.41 13.36
CA LEU A 224 -0.11 3.65 13.65
C LEU A 224 -0.91 3.89 12.37
N TYR A 225 -0.45 4.80 11.51
CA TYR A 225 -1.04 5.05 10.19
C TYR A 225 -1.15 3.76 9.37
N TRP A 226 -0.09 2.94 9.37
CA TRP A 226 -0.06 1.67 8.63
C TRP A 226 -1.09 0.67 9.14
N VAL A 227 -1.18 0.50 10.47
CA VAL A 227 -2.15 -0.38 11.12
C VAL A 227 -3.57 0.05 10.78
N VAL A 228 -3.91 1.31 10.96
CA VAL A 228 -5.25 1.84 10.67
C VAL A 228 -5.58 1.66 9.19
N GLY A 229 -4.64 1.95 8.30
CA GLY A 229 -4.80 1.77 6.86
C GLY A 229 -5.05 0.31 6.47
N ASN A 230 -4.30 -0.63 7.05
CA ASN A 230 -4.49 -2.06 6.82
C ASN A 230 -5.85 -2.54 7.36
N LEU A 231 -6.25 -2.12 8.55
CA LEU A 231 -7.55 -2.47 9.13
C LEU A 231 -8.69 -1.96 8.24
N PHE A 232 -8.61 -0.73 7.77
CA PHE A 232 -9.57 -0.20 6.80
C PHE A 232 -9.61 -1.06 5.53
N MET A 233 -8.44 -1.40 4.97
CA MET A 233 -8.36 -2.24 3.77
C MET A 233 -8.89 -3.65 3.99
N ILE A 234 -8.68 -4.24 5.17
CA ILE A 234 -9.24 -5.54 5.57
C ILE A 234 -10.76 -5.47 5.55
N VAL A 235 -11.34 -4.46 6.22
CA VAL A 235 -12.79 -4.23 6.26
C VAL A 235 -13.33 -4.02 4.85
N GLN A 236 -12.71 -3.14 4.07
CA GLN A 236 -13.08 -2.90 2.67
C GLN A 236 -13.03 -4.19 1.84
N THR A 237 -11.95 -4.96 1.93
CA THR A 237 -11.77 -6.20 1.17
C THR A 237 -12.77 -7.25 1.58
N TYR A 238 -13.12 -7.34 2.87
CA TYR A 238 -14.17 -8.21 3.36
C TYR A 238 -15.52 -7.91 2.69
N PHE A 239 -15.90 -6.63 2.55
CA PHE A 239 -17.12 -6.25 1.85
C PHE A 239 -17.07 -6.47 0.33
N ILE A 240 -15.91 -6.29 -0.31
CA ILE A 240 -15.75 -6.47 -1.77
C ILE A 240 -15.60 -7.94 -2.18
N LYS A 241 -14.96 -8.77 -1.35
CA LYS A 241 -14.63 -10.19 -1.63
C LYS A 241 -15.37 -11.18 -0.72
N GLY A 242 -16.33 -10.72 0.07
CA GLY A 242 -17.02 -11.53 1.09
C GLY A 242 -17.47 -12.93 0.65
N PRO A 243 -18.15 -13.08 -0.50
CA PRO A 243 -18.55 -14.40 -1.02
C PRO A 243 -17.36 -15.32 -1.32
N GLU A 244 -16.36 -14.83 -2.07
CA GLU A 244 -15.14 -15.57 -2.44
C GLU A 244 -14.34 -16.02 -1.21
N LEU A 245 -14.29 -15.17 -0.17
CA LEU A 245 -13.62 -15.49 1.11
C LEU A 245 -14.31 -16.63 1.86
N LYS A 246 -15.66 -16.65 1.85
CA LYS A 246 -16.45 -17.71 2.47
C LYS A 246 -16.28 -19.05 1.74
N GLU A 247 -16.27 -19.03 0.41
CA GLU A 247 -16.04 -20.20 -0.42
C GLU A 247 -14.63 -20.78 -0.22
N ALA A 248 -13.60 -19.92 -0.22
CA ALA A 248 -12.22 -20.35 0.04
C ALA A 248 -12.05 -20.95 1.45
N ALA A 249 -12.69 -20.36 2.46
CA ALA A 249 -12.68 -20.89 3.82
C ALA A 249 -13.42 -22.24 3.94
N ALA A 250 -14.52 -22.42 3.21
CA ALA A 250 -15.26 -23.69 3.15
C ALA A 250 -14.47 -24.79 2.45
N ALA A 251 -13.81 -24.48 1.33
CA ALA A 251 -12.94 -25.41 0.59
C ALA A 251 -11.74 -25.88 1.43
N GLY A 252 -11.12 -24.97 2.20
CA GLY A 252 -10.02 -25.31 3.12
C GLY A 252 -10.45 -26.25 4.25
N LYS A 253 -11.68 -26.10 4.77
CA LYS A 253 -12.23 -27.00 5.80
C LYS A 253 -12.60 -28.37 5.25
N ALA A 254 -13.12 -28.45 4.03
CA ALA A 254 -13.46 -29.72 3.38
C ALA A 254 -12.21 -30.56 3.03
N GLY A 255 -11.09 -29.92 2.67
CA GLY A 255 -9.81 -30.60 2.43
C GLY A 255 -9.13 -31.13 3.70
N GLY A 256 -9.36 -30.47 4.85
CA GLY A 256 -8.84 -30.92 6.15
C GLY A 256 -9.57 -32.12 6.74
N ALA A 257 -10.85 -32.31 6.41
CA ALA A 257 -11.67 -33.43 6.91
C ALA A 257 -11.35 -34.78 6.24
N LYS A 258 -10.60 -34.80 5.13
CA LYS A 258 -10.17 -36.04 4.44
C LYS A 258 -8.79 -36.56 4.86
N LYS A 259 -8.13 -35.90 5.82
CA LYS A 259 -6.89 -36.38 6.45
C LYS A 259 -7.12 -36.64 7.94
N LYS A 260 -7.90 -37.67 8.26
CA LYS A 260 -7.87 -38.36 9.55
C LYS A 260 -8.09 -39.84 9.29
#